data_AF-A0A7V9ZXG6-F1
#
_entry.id   AF-A0A7V9ZXG6-F1
#
_cell.length_a   1.000
_cell.length_b   1.000
_cell.length_c   1.000
_cell.angle_alpha   90.00
_cell.angle_beta   90.00
_cell.angle_gamma   90.00
#
_symmetry.space_group_name_H-M   'P 1'
#
loop_
_entity.id
_entity.type
_entity.pdbx_description
1 polymer ?
#
loop_
_entity_poly.entity_id
_entity_poly.type
_entity_poly.pdbx_seq_one_letter_code
_entity_poly.pdbx_strand_id
1 'polypeptide(L)'
;DRTYQLNFGGNTDFLNMLERDRLESKKISKTQAVTSQLGHALPAKDVHVGPSDYVPWLTDRKWCYIRMEGTTFGNVPLNCEMKLEVWDSPNSAGVVIDAVRCAKLALDRGLSGSLVAPSSYFMKSPPVQFTDDEARTKTEEFIKGDDEVVLPGPAKRNGSHARNGHARVRTKKSVKAKK
;
A
#
# COMPACT_ATOMS: atom_id res chain seq x y z
N ASP A 1 15.70 12.57 -18.01
CA ASP A 1 15.22 13.86 -18.54
C ASP A 1 13.74 14.09 -18.27
N ARG A 2 12.84 13.26 -18.80
CA ARG A 2 11.40 13.33 -18.51
C ARG A 2 10.79 11.94 -18.42
N THR A 3 9.72 11.77 -17.68
CA THR A 3 8.98 10.50 -17.62
C THR A 3 7.50 10.70 -17.39
N TYR A 4 6.68 9.84 -17.98
CA TYR A 4 5.30 9.69 -17.58
C TYR A 4 4.90 8.22 -17.41
N GLN A 5 3.89 8.02 -16.57
CA GLN A 5 3.18 6.77 -16.43
C GLN A 5 1.67 7.04 -16.43
N LEU A 6 0.98 6.55 -17.46
CA LEU A 6 -0.46 6.66 -17.61
C LEU A 6 -1.10 5.31 -17.33
N ASN A 7 -1.98 5.24 -16.33
CA ASN A 7 -2.66 4.01 -15.93
C ASN A 7 -4.18 4.14 -16.11
N PHE A 8 -4.81 3.22 -16.81
CA PHE A 8 -6.28 3.20 -16.93
C PHE A 8 -6.81 1.77 -17.03
N GLY A 9 -8.09 1.60 -16.74
CA GLY A 9 -8.76 0.29 -16.72
C GLY A 9 -10.27 0.46 -16.63
N GLY A 10 -11.01 -0.65 -16.54
CA GLY A 10 -12.47 -0.66 -16.57
C GLY A 10 -13.13 -1.14 -15.28
N ASN A 11 -12.37 -1.33 -14.20
CA ASN A 11 -12.91 -1.76 -12.91
C ASN A 11 -13.33 -0.55 -12.06
N THR A 12 -14.02 -0.84 -10.95
CA THR A 12 -14.53 0.20 -10.06
C THR A 12 -13.42 0.97 -9.33
N ASP A 13 -12.19 0.43 -9.18
CA ASP A 13 -11.07 1.19 -8.63
C ASP A 13 -10.66 2.33 -9.59
N PHE A 14 -10.64 2.08 -10.91
CA PHE A 14 -10.40 3.14 -11.91
C PHE A 14 -11.54 4.15 -11.98
N LEU A 15 -12.80 3.70 -11.87
CA LEU A 15 -13.95 4.60 -11.80
C LEU A 15 -13.85 5.53 -10.58
N ASN A 16 -13.49 4.97 -9.42
CA ASN A 16 -13.26 5.73 -8.19
C ASN A 16 -12.07 6.69 -8.30
N MET A 17 -11.13 6.46 -9.21
CA MET A 17 -9.99 7.34 -9.44
C MET A 17 -10.31 8.55 -10.32
N LEU A 18 -11.48 8.62 -10.98
CA LEU A 18 -11.91 9.84 -11.67
C LEU A 18 -12.25 10.98 -10.69
N GLU A 19 -12.57 10.62 -9.44
CA GLU A 19 -12.88 11.58 -8.38
C GLU A 19 -11.58 12.25 -7.88
N ARG A 20 -11.30 13.44 -8.44
CA ARG A 20 -10.01 14.15 -8.27
C ARG A 20 -9.65 14.46 -6.82
N ASP A 21 -10.63 14.65 -5.95
CA ASP A 21 -10.40 14.97 -4.52
C ASP A 21 -9.76 13.80 -3.74
N ARG A 22 -9.85 12.56 -4.26
CA ARG A 22 -9.24 11.36 -3.64
C ARG A 22 -7.84 11.07 -4.19
N LEU A 23 -7.37 11.83 -5.17
CA LEU A 23 -6.13 11.55 -5.90
C LEU A 23 -4.86 12.07 -5.22
N GLU A 24 -4.95 13.08 -4.35
CA GLU A 24 -3.77 13.72 -3.74
C GLU A 24 -2.88 12.70 -3.01
N SER A 25 -3.45 11.90 -2.10
CA SER A 25 -2.69 10.90 -1.35
C SER A 25 -2.12 9.79 -2.24
N LYS A 26 -2.87 9.34 -3.25
CA LYS A 26 -2.43 8.26 -4.16
C LYS A 26 -1.37 8.74 -5.17
N LYS A 27 -1.40 10.02 -5.57
CA LYS A 27 -0.41 10.62 -6.47
C LYS A 27 0.96 10.69 -5.78
N ILE A 28 0.99 11.06 -4.51
CA ILE A 28 2.21 11.10 -3.70
C ILE A 28 2.84 9.71 -3.61
N SER A 29 2.09 8.68 -3.17
CA SER A 29 2.60 7.31 -3.04
C SER A 29 3.15 6.73 -4.35
N LYS A 30 2.47 6.96 -5.49
CA LYS A 30 2.93 6.43 -6.79
C LYS A 30 4.15 7.18 -7.32
N THR A 31 4.17 8.50 -7.16
CA THR A 31 5.31 9.31 -7.62
C THR A 31 6.56 8.98 -6.81
N GLN A 32 6.43 8.81 -5.49
CA GLN A 32 7.53 8.41 -4.62
C GLN A 32 8.07 7.02 -4.97
N ALA A 33 7.20 6.03 -5.23
CA ALA A 33 7.63 4.69 -5.61
C ALA A 33 8.44 4.65 -6.92
N VAL A 34 8.13 5.50 -7.89
CA VAL A 34 8.89 5.58 -9.16
C VAL A 34 10.18 6.38 -8.97
N THR A 35 10.12 7.50 -8.24
CA THR A 35 11.29 8.38 -8.04
C THR A 35 12.32 7.80 -7.07
N SER A 36 11.92 6.94 -6.12
CA SER A 36 12.87 6.27 -5.21
C SER A 36 13.82 5.29 -5.91
N GLN A 37 13.45 4.83 -7.11
CA GLN A 37 14.27 3.92 -7.92
C GLN A 37 15.23 4.67 -8.87
N LEU A 38 15.09 6.00 -9.00
CA LEU A 38 15.99 6.81 -9.82
C LEU A 38 17.24 7.20 -9.01
N GLY A 39 18.43 7.05 -9.61
CA GLY A 39 19.69 7.46 -8.96
C GLY A 39 19.86 8.98 -8.77
N HIS A 40 18.92 9.79 -9.25
CA HIS A 40 18.88 11.23 -9.07
C HIS A 40 17.43 11.74 -9.07
N ALA A 41 17.19 12.85 -8.36
CA ALA A 41 15.87 13.47 -8.33
C ALA A 41 15.57 14.22 -9.64
N LEU A 42 14.41 13.96 -10.23
CA LEU A 42 13.87 14.74 -11.34
C LEU A 42 12.99 15.90 -10.81
N PRO A 43 12.97 17.07 -11.48
CA PRO A 43 12.03 18.12 -11.14
C PRO A 43 10.58 17.63 -11.25
N ALA A 44 9.71 18.04 -10.34
CA ALA A 44 8.32 17.59 -10.31
C ALA A 44 7.53 17.86 -11.61
N LYS A 45 7.91 18.90 -12.36
CA LYS A 45 7.32 19.23 -13.68
C LYS A 45 7.67 18.23 -14.78
N ASP A 46 8.75 17.46 -14.60
CA ASP A 46 9.29 16.51 -15.58
C ASP A 46 8.86 15.06 -15.29
N VAL A 47 8.01 14.87 -14.27
CA VAL A 47 7.46 13.58 -13.84
C VAL A 47 5.94 13.65 -13.81
N HIS A 48 5.27 12.81 -14.61
CA HIS A 48 3.81 12.71 -14.62
C HIS A 48 3.35 11.27 -14.35
N VAL A 49 2.94 10.97 -13.12
CA VAL A 49 2.48 9.64 -12.71
C VAL A 49 1.08 9.76 -12.11
N GLY A 50 0.11 9.02 -12.67
CA GLY A 50 -1.25 9.05 -12.16
C GLY A 50 -2.17 7.99 -12.77
N PRO A 51 -3.33 7.74 -12.14
CA PRO A 51 -4.45 7.17 -12.88
C PRO A 51 -4.96 8.21 -13.88
N SER A 52 -5.25 7.74 -15.08
CA SER A 52 -5.43 8.60 -16.24
C SER A 52 -6.87 8.57 -16.74
N ASP A 53 -7.54 7.42 -16.66
CA ASP A 53 -8.91 7.31 -17.17
C ASP A 53 -9.62 6.03 -16.71
N TYR A 54 -10.91 5.93 -17.04
CA TYR A 54 -11.77 4.77 -16.92
C TYR A 54 -12.34 4.37 -18.29
N VAL A 55 -12.11 3.12 -18.68
CA VAL A 55 -12.55 2.57 -19.98
C VAL A 55 -13.39 1.32 -19.73
N PRO A 56 -14.74 1.39 -19.82
CA PRO A 56 -15.65 0.36 -19.32
C PRO A 56 -15.37 -1.06 -19.84
N TRP A 57 -15.06 -1.21 -21.13
CA TRP A 57 -14.87 -2.52 -21.76
C TRP A 57 -13.51 -3.16 -21.46
N LEU A 58 -12.60 -2.46 -20.76
CA LEU A 58 -11.39 -3.08 -20.25
C LEU A 58 -11.65 -3.99 -19.05
N THR A 59 -12.78 -3.81 -18.36
CA THR A 59 -13.14 -4.54 -17.14
C THR A 59 -11.96 -4.57 -16.16
N ASP A 60 -11.46 -5.74 -15.74
CA ASP A 60 -10.34 -5.85 -14.79
C ASP A 60 -8.95 -5.71 -15.44
N ARG A 61 -8.88 -5.51 -16.76
CA ARG A 61 -7.60 -5.25 -17.43
C ARG A 61 -7.16 -3.83 -17.16
N LYS A 62 -5.96 -3.72 -16.61
CA LYS A 62 -5.22 -2.48 -16.43
C LYS A 62 -4.21 -2.33 -17.55
N TRP A 63 -4.26 -1.18 -18.19
CA TRP A 63 -3.25 -0.72 -19.14
C TRP A 63 -2.37 0.32 -18.47
N CYS A 64 -1.07 0.21 -18.72
CA CYS A 64 -0.05 1.12 -18.23
C CYS A 64 0.88 1.50 -19.37
N TYR A 65 0.92 2.77 -19.73
CA TYR A 65 1.91 3.32 -20.66
C TYR A 65 2.98 4.03 -19.88
N ILE A 66 4.23 3.64 -20.10
CA ILE A 66 5.41 4.24 -19.50
C ILE A 66 6.26 4.81 -20.62
N ARG A 67 6.64 6.08 -20.50
CA ARG A 67 7.64 6.72 -21.36
C ARG A 67 8.75 7.26 -20.51
N MET A 68 9.98 6.99 -20.92
CA MET A 68 11.19 7.51 -20.28
C MET A 68 12.07 8.14 -21.33
N GLU A 69 12.48 9.38 -21.07
CA GLU A 69 13.44 10.12 -21.87
C GLU A 69 14.73 10.29 -21.08
N GLY A 70 15.85 10.01 -21.73
CA GLY A 70 17.17 10.17 -21.17
C GLY A 70 18.19 10.61 -22.21
N THR A 71 19.38 10.92 -21.73
CA THR A 71 20.52 11.30 -22.55
C THR A 71 21.66 10.32 -22.30
N THR A 72 22.25 9.79 -23.36
CA THR A 72 23.33 8.79 -23.33
C THR A 72 24.68 9.44 -23.63
N PHE A 73 25.73 8.62 -23.73
CA PHE A 73 27.09 9.08 -24.03
C PHE A 73 27.12 9.96 -25.30
N GLY A 74 27.89 11.04 -25.26
CA GLY A 74 27.96 12.00 -26.37
C GLY A 74 26.74 12.92 -26.49
N ASN A 75 25.94 13.07 -25.42
CA ASN A 75 24.70 13.86 -25.40
C ASN A 75 23.65 13.37 -26.41
N VAL A 76 23.66 12.07 -26.72
CA VAL A 76 22.71 11.49 -27.67
C VAL A 76 21.39 11.20 -26.95
N PRO A 77 20.26 11.78 -27.40
CA PRO A 77 18.96 11.58 -26.75
C PRO A 77 18.46 10.14 -26.95
N LEU A 78 17.77 9.62 -25.95
CA LEU A 78 17.16 8.29 -25.92
C LEU A 78 15.71 8.42 -25.47
N ASN A 79 14.83 7.69 -26.16
CA ASN A 79 13.43 7.55 -25.78
C ASN A 79 13.10 6.07 -25.63
N CYS A 80 12.46 5.72 -24.53
CA CYS A 80 11.97 4.37 -24.26
C CYS A 80 10.46 4.44 -23.98
N GLU A 81 9.69 3.63 -24.69
CA GLU A 81 8.25 3.51 -24.49
C GLU A 81 7.89 2.05 -24.22
N MET A 82 7.01 1.84 -23.24
CA MET A 82 6.56 0.52 -22.82
C MET A 82 5.05 0.55 -22.58
N LYS A 83 4.34 -0.45 -23.11
CA LYS A 83 2.95 -0.74 -22.76
C LYS A 83 2.92 -2.04 -21.94
N LEU A 84 2.32 -1.97 -20.76
CA LEU A 84 2.03 -3.14 -19.94
C LEU A 84 0.51 -3.33 -19.85
N GLU A 85 0.07 -4.56 -20.12
CA GLU A 85 -1.31 -5.00 -19.95
C GLU A 85 -1.34 -6.15 -18.95
N VAL A 86 -2.13 -5.99 -17.89
CA VAL A 86 -2.25 -6.98 -16.83
C VAL A 86 -3.69 -7.06 -16.33
N TRP A 87 -4.01 -8.18 -15.70
CA TRP A 87 -5.22 -8.32 -14.89
C TRP A 87 -4.94 -7.80 -13.47
N ASP A 88 -5.63 -6.74 -13.06
CA ASP A 88 -5.30 -5.99 -11.84
C ASP A 88 -5.67 -6.76 -10.55
N SER A 89 -6.83 -7.41 -10.54
CA SER A 89 -7.32 -8.14 -9.38
C SER A 89 -6.48 -9.40 -9.09
N PRO A 90 -6.20 -10.29 -10.06
CA PRO A 90 -5.34 -11.46 -9.83
C PRO A 90 -3.90 -11.08 -9.42
N ASN A 91 -3.34 -10.02 -10.02
CA ASN A 91 -2.00 -9.54 -9.66
C ASN A 91 -1.93 -9.12 -8.19
N SER A 92 -2.96 -8.41 -7.71
CA SER A 92 -3.02 -7.97 -6.31
C SER A 92 -3.38 -9.11 -5.35
N ALA A 93 -4.17 -10.10 -5.79
CA ALA A 93 -4.59 -11.22 -4.97
C ALA A 93 -3.41 -12.05 -4.44
N GLY A 94 -2.40 -12.32 -5.28
CA GLY A 94 -1.19 -13.04 -4.85
C GLY A 94 -0.46 -12.32 -3.71
N VAL A 95 -0.26 -11.00 -3.85
CA VAL A 95 0.36 -10.16 -2.82
C VAL A 95 -0.42 -10.20 -1.50
N VAL A 96 -1.75 -10.13 -1.58
CA VAL A 96 -2.62 -10.15 -0.38
C VAL A 96 -2.58 -11.50 0.33
N ILE A 97 -2.57 -12.61 -0.42
CA ILE A 97 -2.43 -13.95 0.16
C ILE A 97 -1.14 -14.04 0.98
N ASP A 98 -0.03 -13.56 0.44
CA ASP A 98 1.28 -13.61 1.10
C ASP A 98 1.35 -12.73 2.34
N ALA A 99 0.77 -11.53 2.25
CA ALA A 99 0.65 -10.63 3.39
C ALA A 99 -0.18 -11.26 4.54
N VAL A 100 -1.29 -11.92 4.23
CA VAL A 100 -2.12 -12.63 5.23
C VAL A 100 -1.35 -13.80 5.86
N ARG A 101 -0.58 -14.55 5.06
CA ARG A 101 0.27 -15.63 5.57
C ARG A 101 1.34 -15.09 6.53
N CYS A 102 1.99 -13.98 6.20
CA CYS A 102 2.94 -13.32 7.09
C CYS A 102 2.28 -12.79 8.37
N ALA A 103 1.07 -12.25 8.27
CA ALA A 103 0.29 -11.82 9.44
C ALA A 103 -0.06 -13.00 10.37
N LYS A 104 -0.34 -14.19 9.80
CA LYS A 104 -0.57 -15.40 10.58
C LYS A 104 0.71 -15.86 11.30
N LEU A 105 1.86 -15.84 10.64
CA LEU A 105 3.15 -16.15 11.28
C LEU A 105 3.45 -15.18 12.44
N ALA A 106 3.23 -13.89 12.22
CA ALA A 106 3.37 -12.88 13.28
C ALA A 106 2.47 -13.16 14.48
N LEU A 107 1.21 -13.52 14.24
CA LEU A 107 0.27 -13.87 15.30
C LEU A 107 0.75 -15.08 16.10
N ASP A 108 1.25 -16.12 15.43
CA ASP A 108 1.75 -17.32 16.09
C ASP A 108 3.00 -17.05 16.94
N ARG A 109 3.79 -16.04 16.56
CA ARG A 109 4.97 -15.56 17.30
C ARG A 109 4.65 -14.50 18.36
N GLY A 110 3.38 -14.11 18.51
CA GLY A 110 2.96 -13.08 19.47
C GLY A 110 3.37 -11.65 19.10
N LEU A 111 3.73 -11.41 17.84
CA LEU A 111 4.12 -10.08 17.34
C LEU A 111 2.89 -9.18 17.16
N SER A 112 3.07 -7.88 17.35
CA SER A 112 2.01 -6.88 17.15
C SER A 112 2.57 -5.57 16.59
N GLY A 113 1.76 -4.84 15.84
CA GLY A 113 2.19 -3.63 15.13
C GLY A 113 2.44 -3.88 13.64
N SER A 114 3.19 -2.98 13.01
CA SER A 114 3.53 -3.07 11.59
C SER A 114 4.75 -3.96 11.39
N LEU A 115 4.58 -5.07 10.67
CA LEU A 115 5.67 -5.98 10.31
C LEU A 115 6.57 -5.30 9.28
N VAL A 116 7.76 -4.85 9.68
CA VAL A 116 8.58 -3.94 8.85
C VAL A 116 8.96 -4.60 7.53
N ALA A 117 9.54 -5.79 7.60
CA ALA A 117 9.98 -6.54 6.43
C ALA A 117 8.81 -6.90 5.48
N PRO A 118 7.76 -7.63 5.90
CA PRO A 118 6.61 -7.91 5.03
C PRO A 118 5.92 -6.65 4.47
N SER A 119 5.77 -5.59 5.26
CA SER A 119 5.14 -4.36 4.78
C SER A 119 5.95 -3.75 3.64
N SER A 120 7.28 -3.75 3.76
CA SER A 120 8.17 -3.17 2.75
C SER A 120 8.13 -3.88 1.41
N TYR A 121 7.81 -5.17 1.40
CA TYR A 121 7.75 -5.96 0.18
C TYR A 121 6.36 -5.96 -0.46
N PHE A 122 5.29 -5.95 0.34
CA PHE A 122 3.92 -6.08 -0.17
C PHE A 122 3.20 -4.73 -0.37
N MET A 123 3.67 -3.64 0.24
CA MET A 123 2.97 -2.36 0.24
C MET A 123 3.74 -1.29 -0.53
N LYS A 124 3.03 -0.41 -1.23
CA LYS A 124 3.63 0.70 -2.00
C LYS A 124 4.18 1.83 -1.13
N SER A 125 3.71 1.94 0.11
CA SER A 125 4.12 2.97 1.06
C SER A 125 4.26 2.34 2.45
N PRO A 126 5.29 1.51 2.65
CA PRO A 126 5.57 0.90 3.94
C PRO A 126 6.04 1.94 4.96
N PRO A 127 6.02 1.61 6.27
CA PRO A 127 6.60 2.46 7.30
C PRO A 127 8.10 2.72 7.12
N VAL A 128 8.82 1.75 6.57
CA VAL A 128 10.23 1.86 6.20
C VAL A 128 10.37 1.37 4.76
N GLN A 129 10.90 2.23 3.89
CA GLN A 129 11.14 1.91 2.49
C GLN A 129 12.51 1.23 2.37
N PHE A 130 12.55 0.07 1.72
CA PHE A 130 13.78 -0.58 1.27
C PHE A 130 13.77 -0.68 -0.26
N THR A 131 14.91 -1.04 -0.85
CA THR A 131 14.93 -1.49 -2.23
C THR A 131 14.19 -2.81 -2.38
N ASP A 132 13.69 -3.14 -3.57
CA ASP A 132 12.87 -4.34 -3.80
C ASP A 132 13.62 -5.63 -3.44
N ASP A 133 14.92 -5.70 -3.74
CA ASP A 133 15.78 -6.85 -3.42
C ASP A 133 16.03 -7.02 -1.92
N GLU A 134 16.25 -5.92 -1.20
CA GLU A 134 16.39 -5.92 0.25
C GLU A 134 15.07 -6.32 0.92
N ALA A 135 13.96 -5.74 0.48
CA ALA A 135 12.62 -6.03 0.99
C ALA A 135 12.28 -7.52 0.84
N ARG A 136 12.63 -8.11 -0.32
CA ARG A 136 12.48 -9.55 -0.56
C ARG A 136 13.30 -10.37 0.43
N THR A 137 14.60 -10.07 0.55
CA THR A 137 15.52 -10.82 1.42
C THR A 137 15.05 -10.79 2.87
N LYS A 138 14.69 -9.60 3.37
CA LYS A 138 14.15 -9.42 4.72
C LYS A 138 12.83 -10.15 4.94
N THR A 139 11.96 -10.17 3.92
CA THR A 139 10.70 -10.90 4.02
C THR A 139 10.93 -12.41 4.11
N GLU A 140 11.92 -12.96 3.38
CA GLU A 140 12.31 -14.36 3.50
C GLU A 140 12.92 -14.69 4.88
N GLU A 141 13.74 -13.80 5.44
CA GLU A 141 14.27 -13.90 6.81
C GLU A 141 13.13 -13.90 7.84
N PHE A 142 12.15 -13.01 7.67
CA PHE A 142 10.94 -12.99 8.49
C PHE A 142 10.18 -14.31 8.38
N ILE A 143 9.98 -14.86 7.18
CA ILE A 143 9.28 -16.14 6.99
C ILE A 143 10.01 -17.28 7.71
N LYS A 144 11.35 -17.32 7.66
CA LYS A 144 12.18 -18.31 8.36
C LYS A 144 12.16 -18.14 9.88
N GLY A 145 11.91 -16.93 10.38
CA GLY A 145 11.95 -16.60 11.80
C GLY A 145 13.24 -15.93 12.26
N ASP A 146 14.07 -15.47 11.32
CA ASP A 146 15.36 -14.82 11.59
C ASP A 146 15.21 -13.29 11.80
N ASP A 147 14.11 -12.69 11.32
CA ASP A 147 13.74 -11.28 11.50
C ASP A 147 12.32 -11.17 12.08
N GLU A 148 12.16 -10.40 13.17
CA GLU A 148 10.87 -10.13 13.83
C GLU A 148 10.64 -8.64 14.10
N VAL A 149 11.36 -7.76 13.38
CA VAL A 149 11.27 -6.32 13.59
C VAL A 149 9.85 -5.81 13.30
N VAL A 150 9.24 -5.24 14.34
CA VAL A 150 7.93 -4.58 14.27
C VAL A 150 8.03 -3.12 14.69
N LEU A 151 7.25 -2.27 14.04
CA LEU A 151 7.04 -0.90 14.49
C LEU A 151 5.69 -0.80 15.23
N PRO A 152 5.57 0.09 16.23
CA PRO A 152 4.29 0.36 16.85
C PRO A 152 3.26 0.69 15.76
N GLY A 153 2.11 0.02 15.80
CA GLY A 153 1.03 0.34 14.86
C GLY A 153 0.64 1.81 14.96
N PRO A 154 0.03 2.40 13.92
CA PRO A 154 -0.48 3.77 13.99
C PRO A 154 -1.34 3.90 15.25
N ALA A 155 -1.03 4.90 16.09
CA ALA A 155 -1.72 5.12 17.35
C ALA A 155 -3.22 4.99 17.12
N LYS A 156 -3.90 4.16 17.92
CA LYS A 156 -5.36 4.05 17.87
C LYS A 156 -5.89 5.48 17.94
N ARG A 157 -6.50 5.97 16.85
CA ARG A 157 -7.38 7.15 16.94
C ARG A 157 -8.39 6.77 18.00
N ASN A 158 -8.37 7.45 19.14
CA ASN A 158 -9.36 7.29 20.20
C ASN A 158 -10.72 7.66 19.61
N GLY A 159 -11.35 6.70 18.94
CA GLY A 159 -12.75 6.77 18.56
C GLY A 159 -13.54 6.71 19.85
N SER A 160 -14.00 7.87 20.30
CA SER A 160 -15.06 8.01 21.30
C SER A 160 -16.32 7.34 20.75
N HIS A 161 -16.41 6.02 20.88
CA HIS A 161 -17.66 5.29 20.88
C HIS A 161 -17.82 4.74 22.28
N ALA A 162 -18.32 5.62 23.15
CA ALA A 162 -18.88 5.23 24.44
C ALA A 162 -19.99 4.20 24.15
N ARG A 163 -19.66 2.92 24.30
CA ARG A 163 -20.68 1.88 24.44
C ARG A 163 -21.36 2.16 25.77
N ASN A 164 -22.59 2.66 25.74
CA ASN A 164 -23.47 2.72 26.89
C ASN A 164 -23.76 1.28 27.35
N GLY A 165 -22.86 0.73 28.17
CA GLY A 165 -23.09 -0.47 28.94
C GLY A 165 -23.95 -0.13 30.15
N HIS A 166 -25.24 -0.48 30.09
CA HIS A 166 -26.09 -0.52 31.28
C HIS A 166 -25.47 -1.50 32.29
N ALA A 167 -24.85 -0.95 33.32
CA ALA A 167 -24.42 -1.68 34.49
C ALA A 167 -25.65 -2.16 35.26
N ARG A 168 -25.94 -3.47 35.20
CA ARG A 168 -26.89 -4.13 36.11
C ARG A 168 -26.27 -4.15 37.50
N VAL A 169 -26.66 -3.21 38.35
CA VAL A 169 -26.36 -3.20 39.78
C VAL A 169 -27.13 -4.36 40.44
N ARG A 170 -26.39 -5.36 40.92
CA ARG A 170 -26.93 -6.47 41.71
C ARG A 170 -26.91 -6.05 43.18
N THR A 171 -27.99 -5.45 43.68
CA THR A 171 -28.13 -5.14 45.10
C THR A 171 -28.61 -6.37 45.87
N LYS A 172 -27.75 -6.87 46.78
CA LYS A 172 -28.17 -7.79 47.85
C LYS A 172 -29.05 -7.00 48.82
N LYS A 173 -30.36 -7.26 48.87
CA LYS A 173 -31.20 -6.86 50.00
C LYS A 173 -31.33 -8.02 50.98
N SER A 174 -30.65 -7.86 52.10
CA SER A 174 -30.81 -8.61 53.34
C SER A 174 -32.23 -8.45 53.88
N VAL A 175 -32.89 -9.58 54.11
CA VAL A 175 -34.13 -9.71 54.86
C VAL A 175 -33.87 -9.34 56.32
N LYS A 176 -34.65 -8.40 56.88
CA LYS A 176 -34.96 -8.38 58.32
C LYS A 176 -36.34 -7.76 58.55
N ALA A 177 -37.17 -8.56 59.21
CA ALA A 177 -38.52 -8.27 59.67
C ALA A 177 -38.54 -7.30 60.86
N LYS A 178 -39.66 -6.57 61.04
CA LYS A 178 -40.58 -6.72 62.20
C LYS A 178 -41.61 -5.60 62.26
N LYS A 179 -42.85 -6.05 62.53
CA LYS A 179 -44.04 -5.41 63.09
C LYS A 179 -44.72 -4.32 62.27
#